data_AF-A0A443B035-F1
#
_entry.id   AF-A0A443B035-F1
#
_cell.length_a   1.000
_cell.length_b   1.000
_cell.length_c   1.000
_cell.angle_alpha   90.00
_cell.angle_beta   90.00
_cell.angle_gamma   90.00
#
_symmetry.space_group_name_H-M   'P 1'
#
loop_
_entity.id
_entity.type
_entity.pdbx_description
1 polymer ?
#
loop_
_entity_poly.entity_id
_entity_poly.type
_entity_poly.pdbx_seq_one_letter_code
_entity_poly.pdbx_strand_id
1 'polypeptide(L)'
;MNSDPSIQRAMARLRKALEKRMRIDDRAEELAAREKGRPIRAGTLAAYDTAALGRKLRPMLEYDGRGWRALADEIGVTSPDLSRVMAGQDIAAGKVFAICDWAGLDARSFYRAPLGAAPPRKRPRRGLMFHGKSTETGVST
;
A
#
# COMPACT_ATOMS: atom_id res chain seq x y z
N MET A 1 23.24 62.05 -15.62
CA MET A 1 22.14 61.25 -15.02
C MET A 1 22.63 60.71 -13.69
N ASN A 2 22.37 61.42 -12.59
CA ASN A 2 22.81 60.99 -11.26
C ASN A 2 21.97 59.79 -10.82
N SER A 3 22.63 58.65 -10.65
CA SER A 3 22.00 57.45 -10.12
C SER A 3 21.73 57.67 -8.64
N ASP A 4 20.46 57.85 -8.27
CA ASP A 4 20.08 58.07 -6.87
C ASP A 4 20.52 56.86 -6.01
N PRO A 5 21.39 57.07 -5.00
CA PRO A 5 21.90 56.00 -4.17
C PRO A 5 20.80 55.29 -3.36
N SER A 6 19.64 55.92 -3.14
CA SER A 6 18.48 55.28 -2.51
C SER A 6 17.84 54.23 -3.42
N ILE A 7 17.72 54.52 -4.72
CA ILE A 7 17.19 53.61 -5.74
C ILE A 7 18.11 52.40 -5.91
N GLN A 8 19.43 52.62 -5.92
CA GLN A 8 20.40 51.53 -6.02
C GLN A 8 20.30 50.56 -4.83
N ARG A 9 20.14 51.08 -3.61
CA ARG A 9 19.94 50.26 -2.40
C ARG A 9 18.62 49.50 -2.42
N ALA A 10 17.54 50.14 -2.90
CA ALA A 10 16.25 49.49 -3.05
C ALA A 10 16.30 48.33 -4.05
N MET A 11 16.94 48.53 -5.20
CA MET A 11 17.14 47.50 -6.23
C MET A 11 18.03 46.35 -5.73
N ALA A 12 19.07 46.63 -4.94
CA ALA A 12 19.91 45.61 -4.32
C ALA A 12 19.13 44.73 -3.33
N ARG A 13 18.24 45.34 -2.53
CA ARG A 13 17.35 44.60 -1.61
C ARG A 13 16.35 43.74 -2.36
N LEU A 14 15.77 44.25 -3.44
CA LEU A 14 14.82 43.52 -4.29
C LEU A 14 15.49 42.30 -4.94
N ARG A 15 16.69 42.49 -5.52
CA ARG A 15 17.50 41.39 -6.09
C ARG A 15 17.79 40.29 -5.06
N LYS A 16 18.25 40.68 -3.87
CA LYS A 16 18.53 39.74 -2.78
C LYS A 16 17.29 38.99 -2.30
N ALA A 17 16.13 39.64 -2.27
CA ALA A 17 14.86 39.01 -1.90
C ALA A 17 14.40 38.00 -2.97
N LEU A 18 14.55 38.34 -4.26
CA LEU A 18 14.26 37.45 -5.38
C LEU A 18 15.18 36.23 -5.40
N GLU A 19 16.49 36.42 -5.28
CA GLU A 19 17.47 35.32 -5.18
C GLU A 19 17.17 34.39 -4.01
N LYS A 20 16.79 34.94 -2.86
CA LYS A 20 16.39 34.15 -1.69
C LYS A 20 15.14 33.31 -1.97
N ARG A 21 14.16 33.87 -2.69
CA ARG A 21 12.91 33.17 -3.01
C ARG A 21 13.12 32.09 -4.07
N MET A 22 13.89 32.37 -5.12
CA MET A 22 14.28 31.38 -6.12
C MET A 22 14.98 30.18 -5.48
N ARG A 23 15.92 30.39 -4.55
CA ARG A 23 16.56 29.29 -3.81
C ARG A 23 15.60 28.45 -2.97
N ILE A 24 14.52 29.05 -2.47
CA ILE A 24 13.49 28.32 -1.71
C ILE A 24 12.67 27.47 -2.67
N ASP A 25 12.31 28.03 -3.83
CA ASP A 25 11.53 27.33 -4.86
C ASP A 25 12.35 26.18 -5.48
N ASP A 26 13.63 26.39 -5.81
CA ASP A 26 14.56 25.34 -6.28
C ASP A 26 14.69 24.20 -5.26
N ARG A 27 14.80 24.56 -3.96
CA ARG A 27 14.87 23.58 -2.87
C ARG A 27 13.55 22.83 -2.68
N ALA A 28 12.41 23.49 -2.89
CA ALA A 28 11.10 22.88 -2.84
C ALA A 28 10.87 21.93 -4.03
N GLU A 29 11.34 22.31 -5.22
CA GLU A 29 11.28 21.48 -6.43
C GLU A 29 12.23 20.28 -6.32
N GLU A 30 13.43 20.45 -5.78
CA GLU A 30 14.37 19.34 -5.49
C GLU A 30 13.76 18.35 -4.48
N LEU A 31 13.09 18.85 -3.43
CA LEU A 31 12.38 18.02 -2.46
C LEU A 31 11.18 17.29 -3.10
N ALA A 32 10.40 17.96 -3.94
CA ALA A 32 9.28 17.37 -4.66
C ALA A 32 9.72 16.30 -5.68
N ALA A 33 10.85 16.52 -6.37
CA ALA A 33 11.47 15.56 -7.28
C ALA A 33 11.96 14.31 -6.52
N ARG A 34 12.53 14.50 -5.32
CA ARG A 34 12.89 13.39 -4.41
C ARG A 34 11.68 12.65 -3.87
N GLU A 35 10.55 13.33 -3.65
CA GLU A 35 9.30 12.68 -3.22
C GLU A 35 8.60 11.90 -4.34
N LYS A 36 8.65 12.37 -5.59
CA LYS A 36 8.09 11.66 -6.76
C LYS A 36 8.68 10.27 -7.02
N GLY A 37 9.91 10.02 -6.55
CA GLY A 37 10.58 8.71 -6.67
C GLY A 37 10.56 7.85 -5.40
N ARG A 38 9.93 8.32 -4.31
CA ARG A 38 9.94 7.58 -3.05
C ARG A 38 8.89 6.45 -3.11
N PRO A 39 9.23 5.20 -2.74
CA PRO A 39 8.22 4.16 -2.59
C PRO A 39 7.11 4.66 -1.66
N ILE A 40 5.86 4.35 -2.02
CA ILE A 40 4.66 4.69 -1.25
C ILE A 40 4.95 4.43 0.24
N ARG A 41 4.82 5.46 1.08
CA ARG A 41 5.12 5.34 2.51
C ARG A 41 4.28 4.20 3.10
N ALA A 42 4.91 3.36 3.92
CA ALA A 42 4.22 2.25 4.59
C ALA A 42 2.94 2.77 5.28
N GLY A 43 1.80 2.21 4.88
CA GLY A 43 0.48 2.58 5.39
C GLY A 43 -0.33 3.54 4.53
N THR A 44 0.19 4.18 3.49
CA THR A 44 -0.64 5.05 2.62
C THR A 44 -1.62 4.24 1.76
N LEU A 45 -1.21 3.06 1.31
CA LEU A 45 -2.04 2.14 0.53
C LEU A 45 -2.28 0.84 1.30
N ALA A 46 -3.30 0.10 0.85
CA ALA A 46 -3.53 -1.26 1.31
C ALA A 46 -2.31 -2.12 0.96
N ALA A 47 -1.79 -2.84 1.94
CA ALA A 47 -0.60 -3.68 1.78
C ALA A 47 -0.72 -4.95 2.61
N TYR A 48 0.21 -5.88 2.40
CA TYR A 48 0.40 -7.03 3.28
C TYR A 48 1.64 -6.82 4.13
N ASP A 49 1.58 -7.24 5.40
CA ASP A 49 2.74 -7.27 6.27
C ASP A 49 3.62 -8.47 5.92
N THR A 50 4.38 -8.36 4.83
CA THR A 50 5.25 -9.44 4.34
C THR A 50 6.38 -9.75 5.32
N ALA A 51 6.79 -8.79 6.15
CA ALA A 51 7.75 -9.02 7.22
C ALA A 51 7.17 -9.93 8.32
N ALA A 52 5.90 -9.72 8.70
CA ALA A 52 5.20 -10.62 9.62
C ALA A 52 5.00 -12.01 9.02
N LEU A 53 4.65 -12.08 7.73
CA LEU A 53 4.57 -13.34 7.00
C LEU A 53 5.91 -14.08 7.01
N GLY A 54 7.01 -13.38 6.70
CA GLY A 54 8.35 -13.95 6.70
C GLY A 54 8.77 -14.51 8.06
N ARG A 55 8.43 -13.84 9.16
CA ARG A 55 8.68 -14.34 10.53
C ARG A 55 7.93 -15.63 10.84
N LYS A 56 6.71 -15.80 10.32
CA LYS A 56 5.91 -17.02 10.49
C LYS A 56 6.37 -18.15 9.59
N LEU A 57 6.76 -17.82 8.37
CA LEU A 57 7.16 -18.76 7.34
C LEU A 57 8.56 -19.36 7.60
N ARG A 58 9.48 -18.58 8.16
CA ARG A 58 10.88 -19.00 8.42
C ARG A 58 11.03 -20.34 9.14
N PRO A 59 10.42 -20.59 10.31
CA PRO A 59 10.56 -21.88 11.00
C PRO A 59 9.96 -23.05 10.20
N MET A 60 8.94 -22.82 9.38
CA MET A 60 8.35 -23.87 8.54
C MET A 60 9.31 -24.28 7.41
N LEU A 61 9.94 -23.29 6.76
CA LEU A 61 10.94 -23.54 5.72
C LEU A 61 12.20 -24.20 6.29
N GLU A 62 12.63 -23.79 7.48
CA GLU A 62 13.78 -24.39 8.18
C GLU A 62 13.50 -25.85 8.57
N TYR A 63 12.28 -26.16 9.00
CA TYR A 63 11.86 -27.53 9.33
C TYR A 63 11.76 -28.42 8.08
N ASP A 64 11.24 -27.89 6.98
CA ASP A 64 11.09 -28.65 5.72
C ASP A 64 12.45 -29.06 5.12
N GLY A 65 13.49 -28.21 5.29
CA GLY A 65 14.87 -28.54 4.92
C GLY A 65 15.16 -28.63 3.42
N ARG A 66 14.15 -28.49 2.55
CA ARG A 66 14.35 -28.42 1.10
C ARG A 66 14.88 -27.05 0.68
N GLY A 67 15.62 -27.02 -0.42
CA GLY A 67 16.09 -25.78 -1.00
C GLY A 67 14.94 -24.88 -1.44
N TRP A 68 15.14 -23.56 -1.36
CA TRP A 68 14.10 -22.57 -1.63
C TRP A 68 13.46 -22.66 -3.03
N ARG A 69 14.19 -23.20 -4.01
CA ARG A 69 13.65 -23.44 -5.35
C ARG A 69 12.58 -24.54 -5.36
N ALA A 70 12.84 -25.66 -4.70
CA ALA A 70 11.89 -26.77 -4.63
C ALA A 70 10.58 -26.35 -3.95
N LEU A 71 10.68 -25.56 -2.88
CA LEU A 71 9.52 -25.01 -2.18
C LEU A 71 8.77 -23.98 -3.01
N ALA A 72 9.49 -23.10 -3.71
CA ALA A 72 8.88 -22.12 -4.59
C ALA A 72 8.07 -22.81 -5.71
N ASP A 73 8.62 -23.87 -6.32
CA ASP A 73 7.96 -24.64 -7.36
C ASP A 73 6.68 -25.33 -6.85
N GLU A 74 6.69 -25.87 -5.63
CA GLU A 74 5.51 -26.48 -5.00
C GLU A 74 4.40 -25.46 -4.70
N ILE A 75 4.77 -24.29 -4.17
CA ILE A 75 3.84 -23.21 -3.84
C ILE A 75 3.29 -22.56 -5.12
N GLY A 76 3.98 -22.69 -6.26
CA GLY A 76 3.66 -21.98 -7.50
C GLY A 76 4.14 -20.52 -7.49
N VAL A 77 5.23 -20.22 -6.79
CA VAL A 77 5.90 -18.91 -6.77
C VAL A 77 7.35 -19.04 -7.22
N THR A 78 8.08 -17.93 -7.33
CA THR A 78 9.50 -17.97 -7.70
C THR A 78 10.39 -17.88 -6.46
N SER A 79 11.60 -18.45 -6.49
CA SER A 79 12.54 -18.31 -5.36
C SER A 79 12.88 -16.86 -5.00
N PRO A 80 12.95 -15.88 -5.94
CA PRO A 80 13.03 -14.46 -5.59
C PRO A 80 11.83 -13.94 -4.81
N ASP A 81 10.63 -14.49 -4.99
CA ASP A 81 9.45 -14.06 -4.21
C ASP A 81 9.60 -14.45 -2.73
N LEU A 82 10.07 -15.68 -2.46
CA LEU A 82 10.38 -16.11 -1.09
C LEU A 82 11.47 -15.25 -0.46
N SER A 83 12.49 -14.87 -1.23
CA SER A 83 13.54 -13.93 -0.78
C SER A 83 12.99 -12.56 -0.44
N ARG A 84 12.11 -12.00 -1.27
CA ARG A 84 11.44 -10.74 -0.99
C ARG A 84 10.63 -10.81 0.30
N VAL A 85 9.87 -11.88 0.51
CA VAL A 85 9.12 -12.09 1.76
C VAL A 85 10.05 -12.17 2.98
N MET A 86 11.17 -12.90 2.88
CA MET A 86 12.15 -12.98 3.98
C MET A 86 12.83 -11.65 4.29
N ALA A 87 12.98 -10.79 3.29
CA ALA A 87 13.47 -9.42 3.42
C ALA A 87 12.37 -8.42 3.84
N GLY A 88 11.11 -8.85 4.00
CA GLY A 88 9.98 -7.97 4.32
C GLY A 88 9.62 -7.01 3.18
N GLN A 89 9.96 -7.35 1.95
CA GLN A 89 9.63 -6.58 0.76
C GLN A 89 8.25 -6.97 0.24
N ASP A 90 7.58 -6.03 -0.42
CA ASP A 90 6.25 -6.25 -0.98
C ASP A 90 6.28 -7.22 -2.17
N ILE A 91 5.22 -8.03 -2.25
CA ILE A 91 4.96 -8.97 -3.34
C ILE A 91 3.50 -8.85 -3.78
N ALA A 92 3.19 -9.36 -4.97
CA ALA A 92 1.83 -9.36 -5.49
C ALA A 92 0.87 -10.15 -4.57
N ALA A 93 -0.35 -9.64 -4.38
CA ALA A 93 -1.34 -10.24 -3.48
C ALA A 93 -1.62 -11.73 -3.78
N GLY A 94 -1.68 -12.13 -5.06
CA GLY A 94 -1.85 -13.53 -5.45
C GLY A 94 -0.76 -14.46 -4.91
N LYS A 95 0.47 -13.96 -4.78
CA LYS A 95 1.59 -14.71 -4.21
C LYS A 95 1.50 -14.82 -2.70
N VAL A 96 0.95 -13.80 -2.04
CA VAL A 96 0.66 -13.85 -0.59
C VAL A 96 -0.37 -14.95 -0.30
N PHE A 97 -1.43 -15.04 -1.11
CA PHE A 97 -2.42 -16.11 -0.97
C PHE A 97 -1.80 -17.49 -1.18
N ALA A 98 -1.07 -17.71 -2.28
CA ALA A 98 -0.42 -19.00 -2.53
C ALA A 98 0.50 -19.46 -1.39
N ILE A 99 1.33 -18.54 -0.87
CA ILE A 99 2.23 -18.82 0.26
C ILE A 99 1.43 -19.13 1.53
N CYS A 100 0.37 -18.38 1.82
CA CYS A 100 -0.46 -18.60 3.00
C CYS A 100 -1.24 -19.91 2.93
N ASP A 101 -1.79 -20.24 1.75
CA ASP A 101 -2.53 -21.48 1.51
C ASP A 101 -1.62 -22.71 1.72
N TRP A 102 -0.40 -22.66 1.19
CA TRP A 102 0.60 -23.71 1.42
C TRP A 102 1.01 -23.82 2.90
N ALA A 103 1.23 -22.69 3.56
CA ALA A 103 1.65 -22.64 4.97
C ALA A 103 0.51 -22.91 5.97
N GLY A 104 -0.73 -23.09 5.52
CA GLY A 104 -1.90 -23.21 6.40
C GLY A 104 -2.18 -21.95 7.22
N LEU A 105 -1.83 -20.78 6.70
CA LEU A 105 -2.00 -19.48 7.35
C LEU A 105 -3.18 -18.71 6.74
N ASP A 106 -3.83 -17.87 7.54
CA ASP A 106 -4.84 -16.94 7.00
C ASP A 106 -4.17 -15.69 6.43
N ALA A 107 -4.26 -15.50 5.11
CA ALA A 107 -3.74 -14.32 4.42
C ALA A 107 -4.32 -13.00 4.96
N ARG A 108 -5.58 -13.01 5.45
CA ARG A 108 -6.20 -11.79 6.00
C ARG A 108 -5.55 -11.33 7.30
N SER A 109 -4.93 -12.23 8.06
CA SER A 109 -4.20 -11.86 9.28
C SER A 109 -2.99 -10.95 9.00
N PHE A 110 -2.48 -10.96 7.77
CA PHE A 110 -1.36 -10.12 7.32
C PHE A 110 -1.82 -8.87 6.58
N TYR A 111 -3.13 -8.70 6.35
CA TYR A 111 -3.64 -7.54 5.63
C TYR A 111 -3.52 -6.26 6.48
N ARG A 112 -2.92 -5.23 5.90
CA ARG A 112 -2.85 -3.89 6.47
C ARG A 112 -3.71 -2.94 5.66
N ALA A 113 -4.77 -2.43 6.30
CA ALA A 113 -5.63 -1.41 5.70
C ALA A 113 -4.84 -0.11 5.44
N PRO A 114 -5.22 0.67 4.40
CA PRO A 114 -4.64 1.98 4.19
C PRO A 114 -4.98 2.91 5.35
N LEU A 115 -4.12 3.90 5.58
CA LEU A 115 -4.31 4.92 6.60
C LEU A 115 -5.57 5.72 6.30
N GLY A 116 -6.44 5.86 7.29
CA GLY A 116 -7.73 6.54 7.12
C GLY A 116 -8.80 5.70 6.40
N ALA A 117 -8.61 4.39 6.27
CA ALA A 117 -9.64 3.51 5.72
C ALA A 117 -10.97 3.68 6.48
N ALA A 118 -12.04 3.94 5.74
CA ALA A 118 -13.39 3.95 6.29
C ALA A 118 -13.72 2.58 6.92
N PRO A 119 -14.59 2.55 7.96
CA PRO A 119 -15.03 1.29 8.52
C PRO A 119 -15.67 0.39 7.44
N PRO A 120 -15.59 -0.94 7.60
CA PRO A 120 -16.16 -1.88 6.65
C PRO A 120 -17.61 -1.53 6.35
N ARG A 121 -17.97 -1.47 5.06
CA ARG A 121 -19.36 -1.21 4.65
C ARG A 121 -20.26 -2.25 5.32
N LYS A 122 -21.32 -1.79 5.99
CA LYS A 122 -22.35 -2.68 6.56
C LYS A 122 -22.91 -3.52 5.41
N ARG A 123 -22.69 -4.83 5.44
CA ARG A 123 -23.29 -5.74 4.47
C ARG A 123 -24.80 -5.71 4.68
N PRO A 124 -25.63 -5.59 3.63
CA PRO A 124 -27.05 -5.85 3.78
C PRO A 124 -27.18 -7.27 4.33
N ARG A 125 -27.86 -7.41 5.48
CA ARG A 125 -28.16 -8.73 6.05
C ARG A 125 -28.95 -9.47 4.97
N ARG A 126 -28.41 -10.58 4.44
CA ARG A 126 -29.21 -11.57 3.72
C ARG A 126 -30.17 -12.16 4.75
N GLY A 127 -31.36 -11.58 4.81
CA GLY A 127 -32.31 -11.87 5.86
C GLY A 127 -33.52 -10.94 5.78
N LEU A 128 -34.23 -11.00 4.66
CA LEU A 128 -35.68 -10.93 4.69
C LEU A 128 -36.15 -11.77 3.49
N MET A 129 -36.46 -13.04 3.77
CA MET A 129 -37.26 -13.85 2.87
C MET A 129 -38.50 -13.03 2.52
N PHE A 130 -38.67 -12.71 1.25
CA PHE A 130 -39.89 -12.11 0.74
C PHE A 130 -41.03 -13.10 1.00
N HIS A 131 -41.74 -12.95 2.10
CA HIS A 131 -42.99 -13.67 2.36
C HIS A 131 -44.06 -13.02 1.49
N GLY A 132 -44.01 -13.32 0.19
CA GLY A 132 -45.15 -13.10 -0.69
C GLY A 132 -46.29 -13.96 -0.17
N LYS A 133 -47.26 -13.36 0.52
CA LYS A 133 -48.52 -14.03 0.78
C LYS A 133 -49.19 -14.20 -0.58
N SER A 134 -49.16 -15.41 -1.12
CA SER A 134 -50.03 -15.80 -2.23
C SER A 134 -51.46 -15.52 -1.81
N THR A 135 -52.08 -14.49 -2.40
CA THR A 135 -53.54 -14.38 -2.40
C THR A 135 -54.04 -15.38 -3.43
N GLU A 136 -54.19 -16.63 -3.00
CA GLU A 136 -55.12 -17.56 -3.64
C GLU A 136 -56.51 -16.90 -3.60
N THR A 137 -56.93 -16.33 -4.72
CA THR A 137 -58.36 -16.09 -4.97
C THR A 137 -58.89 -17.33 -5.66
N GLY A 138 -59.14 -18.36 -4.83
CA GLY A 138 -60.10 -19.39 -5.20
C GLY A 138 -61.49 -18.78 -5.13
N VAL A 139 -62.13 -18.61 -6.28
CA VAL A 139 -63.59 -18.60 -6.37
C VAL A 139 -63.94 -19.66 -7.39
N SER A 140 -64.35 -20.80 -6.86
CA SER A 140 -65.07 -21.86 -7.56
C SER A 140 -66.56 -21.52 -7.55
N THR A 141 -67.19 -21.77 -8.71
CA THR A 141 -68.64 -21.88 -9.00
C THR A 141 -69.52 -20.66 -8.82
#